data_AF-A0A942A9X1-F1
#
_entry.id   AF-A0A942A9X1-F1
#
_cell.length_a   1.000
_cell.length_b   1.000
_cell.length_c   1.000
_cell.angle_alpha   90.00
_cell.angle_beta   90.00
_cell.angle_gamma   90.00
#
_symmetry.space_group_name_H-M   'P 1'
#
loop_
_entity.id
_entity.type
_entity.pdbx_description
1 polymer ?
#
loop_
_entity_poly.entity_id
_entity_poly.type
_entity_poly.pdbx_seq_one_letter_code
_entity_poly.pdbx_strand_id
1 'polypeptide(L)'
;MEIPHRRNFANVELLIYKVMNKYCVLFCIVILFLFSCKREKDKSVIMEKDQPEVSIFAPSLENVKEIKLNPHGKGYFYDELIDSVSFVKLETTDENLIGHINYLLFTKDNIIAVDRGNSKTVTVYDKQGRFLNKISRLGQAPDEYAFLSYVTLTPDSSQVVIMDTGNMTLKYFYLNDNGGQLT
;
A
#
# COMPACT_ATOMS: atom_id res chain seq x y z
N MET A 1 -52.71 -64.64 27.84
CA MET A 1 -52.50 -63.37 27.13
C MET A 1 -51.06 -62.97 27.41
N GLU A 2 -50.13 -63.42 26.58
CA GLU A 2 -48.69 -63.18 26.73
C GLU A 2 -48.24 -62.13 25.69
N ILE A 3 -47.44 -61.17 26.12
CA ILE A 3 -46.87 -60.10 25.28
C ILE A 3 -45.47 -60.57 24.82
N PRO A 4 -45.17 -60.65 23.50
CA PRO A 4 -43.81 -60.91 23.06
C PRO A 4 -43.05 -59.61 22.73
N HIS A 5 -42.00 -59.43 23.53
CA HIS A 5 -40.61 -59.14 23.15
C HIS A 5 -40.22 -57.93 22.26
N ARG A 6 -39.38 -57.09 22.87
CA ARG A 6 -38.47 -56.08 22.28
C ARG A 6 -37.82 -56.53 20.97
N ARG A 7 -37.92 -55.71 19.92
CA ARG A 7 -37.06 -55.78 18.74
C ARG A 7 -35.75 -55.01 18.97
N ASN A 8 -34.67 -55.56 18.43
CA ASN A 8 -33.27 -55.24 18.64
C ASN A 8 -32.86 -53.79 18.29
N PHE A 9 -32.70 -52.94 19.31
CA PHE A 9 -32.10 -51.59 19.17
C PHE A 9 -30.57 -51.62 18.97
N ALA A 10 -29.88 -52.67 19.45
CA ALA A 10 -28.42 -52.77 19.39
C ALA A 10 -27.84 -52.83 17.95
N ASN A 11 -28.58 -53.39 17.00
CA ASN A 11 -28.10 -53.52 15.62
C ASN A 11 -28.12 -52.19 14.84
N VAL A 12 -29.00 -51.26 15.21
CA VAL A 12 -29.10 -49.94 14.59
C VAL A 12 -27.97 -49.02 15.08
N GLU A 13 -27.66 -49.06 16.38
CA GLU A 13 -26.52 -48.34 16.95
C GLU A 13 -25.18 -48.82 16.38
N LEU A 14 -25.00 -50.15 16.23
CA LEU A 14 -23.79 -50.72 15.64
C LEU A 14 -23.61 -50.31 14.17
N LEU A 15 -24.72 -50.18 13.42
CA LEU A 15 -24.69 -49.72 12.03
C LEU A 15 -24.33 -48.24 11.95
N ILE A 16 -24.92 -47.39 12.80
CA ILE A 16 -24.59 -45.97 12.88
C ILE A 16 -23.12 -45.78 13.28
N TYR A 17 -22.62 -46.55 14.25
CA TYR A 17 -21.21 -46.52 14.66
C TYR A 17 -20.27 -46.94 13.52
N LYS A 18 -20.58 -48.00 12.77
CA LYS A 18 -19.78 -48.43 11.61
C LYS A 18 -19.78 -47.39 10.48
N VAL A 19 -20.92 -46.75 10.24
CA VAL A 19 -21.06 -45.70 9.22
C VAL A 19 -20.30 -44.44 9.65
N MET A 20 -20.46 -43.99 10.89
CA MET A 20 -19.77 -42.83 11.44
C MET A 20 -18.24 -43.04 11.52
N ASN A 21 -17.78 -44.24 11.88
CA ASN A 21 -16.35 -44.59 11.87
C ASN A 21 -15.77 -44.55 10.45
N LYS A 22 -16.51 -45.02 9.43
CA LYS A 22 -16.06 -44.97 8.03
C LYS A 22 -15.89 -43.52 7.53
N TYR A 23 -16.80 -42.62 7.91
CA TYR A 23 -16.68 -41.19 7.57
C TYR A 23 -15.60 -40.48 8.38
N CYS A 24 -15.41 -40.81 9.67
CA CYS A 24 -14.30 -40.29 10.47
C CYS A 24 -12.94 -40.70 9.89
N VAL A 25 -12.77 -41.97 9.48
CA VAL A 25 -11.52 -42.44 8.86
C VAL A 25 -11.27 -41.75 7.51
N LEU A 26 -12.31 -41.56 6.69
CA LEU A 26 -12.19 -40.84 5.43
C LEU A 26 -11.80 -39.37 5.64
N PHE A 27 -12.39 -38.70 6.64
CA PHE A 27 -12.07 -37.33 7.02
C PHE A 27 -10.64 -37.19 7.56
N CYS A 28 -10.16 -38.13 8.38
CA CYS A 28 -8.78 -38.18 8.86
C CYS A 28 -7.77 -38.35 7.71
N ILE A 29 -8.09 -39.16 6.69
CA ILE A 29 -7.23 -39.32 5.50
C ILE A 29 -7.15 -38.01 4.71
N VAL A 30 -8.28 -37.30 4.50
CA VAL A 30 -8.29 -36.00 3.81
C VAL A 30 -7.47 -34.95 4.57
N ILE A 31 -7.52 -34.93 5.91
CA ILE A 31 -6.70 -34.04 6.73
C ILE A 31 -5.20 -34.35 6.57
N LEU A 32 -4.82 -35.62 6.47
CA LEU A 32 -3.42 -36.00 6.23
C LEU A 32 -2.90 -35.52 4.87
N PHE A 33 -3.77 -35.37 3.87
CA PHE A 33 -3.41 -34.78 2.57
C PHE A 33 -3.34 -33.24 2.59
N LEU A 34 -3.93 -32.56 3.58
CA LEU A 34 -3.94 -31.09 3.69
C LEU A 34 -2.75 -30.50 4.47
N PHE A 35 -1.88 -31.33 5.08
CA PHE A 35 -0.66 -30.86 5.76
C PHE A 35 0.63 -30.96 4.93
N SER A 36 0.55 -31.33 3.65
CA SER A 36 1.71 -31.34 2.75
C SER A 36 1.98 -29.96 2.15
N CYS A 37 2.28 -28.98 3.00
CA CYS A 37 3.02 -27.79 2.61
C CYS A 37 4.50 -28.01 2.94
N LYS A 38 5.30 -28.40 1.94
CA LYS A 38 6.77 -28.32 2.06
C LYS A 38 7.16 -26.84 2.09
N ARG A 39 7.63 -26.36 3.24
CA ARG A 39 8.32 -25.08 3.36
C ARG A 39 9.76 -25.28 2.86
N GLU A 40 10.01 -24.90 1.62
CA GLU A 40 11.37 -24.84 1.09
C GLU A 40 12.11 -23.71 1.83
N LYS A 41 13.17 -24.07 2.56
CA LYS A 41 14.10 -23.08 3.10
C LYS A 41 14.89 -22.56 1.91
N ASP A 42 14.46 -21.44 1.36
CA ASP A 42 15.21 -20.80 0.29
C ASP A 42 16.57 -20.37 0.83
N LYS A 43 17.61 -20.78 0.12
CA LYS A 43 19.00 -20.56 0.49
C LYS A 43 19.23 -19.06 0.53
N SER A 44 19.93 -18.59 1.56
CA SER A 44 20.49 -17.24 1.61
C SER A 44 21.28 -16.97 0.32
N VAL A 45 20.67 -16.22 -0.59
CA VAL A 45 21.36 -15.62 -1.72
C VAL A 45 22.34 -14.64 -1.09
N ILE A 46 23.63 -14.98 -1.16
CA ILE A 46 24.69 -13.99 -0.97
C ILE A 46 24.47 -12.99 -2.10
N MET A 47 23.93 -11.81 -1.75
CA MET A 47 23.82 -10.72 -2.69
C MET A 47 25.24 -10.23 -2.97
N GLU A 48 25.77 -10.69 -4.10
CA GLU A 48 26.88 -10.05 -4.76
C GLU A 48 26.54 -8.57 -4.92
N LYS A 49 27.49 -7.74 -4.51
CA LYS A 49 27.38 -6.30 -4.36
C LYS A 49 27.34 -5.65 -5.75
N ASP A 50 26.20 -5.71 -6.42
CA ASP A 50 25.86 -4.81 -7.52
C ASP A 50 24.77 -3.86 -7.03
N GLN A 51 25.22 -2.84 -6.30
CA GLN A 51 24.41 -1.65 -6.07
C GLN A 51 24.29 -0.95 -7.43
N PRO A 52 23.08 -0.76 -7.99
CA PRO A 52 22.94 0.25 -9.02
C PRO A 52 23.28 1.59 -8.36
N GLU A 53 24.29 2.29 -8.88
CA GLU A 53 24.51 3.68 -8.50
C GLU A 53 23.21 4.44 -8.75
N VAL A 54 22.52 4.77 -7.67
CA VAL A 54 21.50 5.79 -7.67
C VAL A 54 22.25 7.05 -8.05
N SER A 55 22.11 7.49 -9.30
CA SER A 55 22.55 8.81 -9.74
C SER A 55 21.65 9.83 -9.06
N ILE A 56 21.92 10.08 -7.78
CA ILE A 56 21.54 11.34 -7.17
C ILE A 56 22.23 12.36 -8.07
N PHE A 57 21.44 13.15 -8.78
CA PHE A 57 21.90 14.35 -9.45
C PHE A 57 22.66 15.14 -8.39
N ALA A 58 23.99 14.98 -8.33
CA ALA A 58 24.82 15.68 -7.40
C ALA A 58 24.92 17.09 -7.98
N PRO A 59 24.19 18.10 -7.45
CA PRO A 59 24.47 19.46 -7.85
C PRO A 59 25.96 19.70 -7.61
N SER A 60 26.61 20.41 -8.52
CA SER A 60 28.03 20.75 -8.43
C SER A 60 28.41 21.09 -6.99
N LEU A 61 29.36 20.36 -6.41
CA LEU A 61 29.81 20.49 -5.02
C LEU A 61 30.47 21.85 -4.70
N GLU A 62 30.60 22.73 -5.69
CA GLU A 62 31.31 24.00 -5.58
C GLU A 62 30.71 24.97 -4.54
N ASN A 63 29.46 24.75 -4.08
CA ASN A 63 28.79 25.61 -3.10
C ASN A 63 28.20 24.85 -1.89
N VAL A 64 28.70 23.66 -1.54
CA VAL A 64 28.18 22.91 -0.38
C VAL A 64 28.80 23.42 0.92
N LYS A 65 27.98 24.03 1.79
CA LYS A 65 28.36 24.42 3.15
C LYS A 65 28.34 23.19 4.06
N GLU A 66 29.51 22.76 4.53
CA GLU A 66 29.60 21.68 5.54
C GLU A 66 29.09 22.19 6.90
N ILE A 67 28.08 21.51 7.45
CA ILE A 67 27.51 21.83 8.77
C ILE A 67 27.87 20.71 9.75
N LYS A 68 28.71 21.01 10.74
CA LYS A 68 29.10 20.06 11.79
C LYS A 68 28.11 20.11 12.94
N LEU A 69 27.31 19.07 13.08
CA LEU A 69 26.35 18.93 14.17
C LEU A 69 27.03 18.33 15.40
N ASN A 70 26.96 19.03 16.53
CA ASN A 70 27.40 18.52 17.83
C ASN A 70 26.18 18.38 18.76
N PRO A 71 25.76 17.15 19.11
CA PRO A 71 24.61 16.92 20.01
C PRO A 71 24.75 17.56 21.40
N HIS A 72 25.99 17.86 21.81
CA HIS A 72 26.31 18.50 23.09
C HIS A 72 26.83 19.94 22.93
N GLY A 73 26.86 20.46 21.70
CA GLY A 73 27.33 21.80 21.38
C GLY A 73 26.18 22.80 21.22
N LYS A 74 26.52 24.04 20.87
CA LYS A 74 25.53 25.03 20.46
C LYS A 74 24.93 24.60 19.12
N GLY A 75 23.60 24.53 19.05
CA GLY A 75 22.87 24.29 17.80
C GLY A 75 22.95 25.50 16.86
N TYR A 76 22.63 25.28 15.58
CA TYR A 76 22.49 26.35 14.60
C TYR A 76 21.05 26.88 14.60
N PHE A 77 20.88 28.18 14.41
CA PHE A 77 19.57 28.76 14.16
C PHE A 77 19.14 28.49 12.71
N TYR A 78 17.84 28.35 12.47
CA TYR A 78 17.32 28.12 11.11
C TYR A 78 17.72 29.24 10.13
N ASP A 79 17.71 30.49 10.59
CA ASP A 79 18.10 31.65 9.79
C ASP A 79 19.58 31.65 9.38
N GLU A 80 20.43 30.86 10.05
CA GLU A 80 21.85 30.68 9.68
C GLU A 80 22.06 29.57 8.62
N LEU A 81 21.05 28.71 8.44
CA LEU A 81 21.08 27.55 7.57
C LEU A 81 20.25 27.73 6.29
N ILE A 82 19.15 28.48 6.39
CA ILE A 82 18.22 28.72 5.28
C ILE A 82 18.71 29.94 4.48
N ASP A 83 19.08 29.70 3.22
CA ASP A 83 19.53 30.76 2.31
C ASP A 83 18.36 31.60 1.78
N SER A 84 17.26 30.93 1.38
CA SER A 84 16.07 31.61 0.90
C SER A 84 14.79 30.83 1.23
N VAL A 85 13.69 31.57 1.31
CA VAL A 85 12.34 31.03 1.49
C VAL A 85 11.48 31.52 0.35
N SER A 86 10.72 30.62 -0.26
CA SER A 86 9.74 30.94 -1.29
C SER A 86 8.41 30.29 -0.97
N PHE A 87 7.33 30.90 -1.48
CA PHE A 87 5.97 30.42 -1.29
C PHE A 87 5.34 30.17 -2.65
N VAL A 88 4.80 28.97 -2.83
CA VAL A 88 4.02 28.58 -4.01
C VAL A 88 2.58 28.46 -3.56
N LYS A 89 1.71 29.34 -4.08
CA LYS A 89 0.27 29.24 -3.83
C LYS A 89 -0.29 28.18 -4.78
N LEU A 90 -0.90 27.14 -4.21
CA LEU A 90 -1.64 26.16 -5.00
C LEU A 90 -2.96 26.78 -5.49
N GLU A 91 -3.27 26.58 -6.77
CA GLU A 91 -4.53 26.96 -7.37
C GLU A 91 -5.68 26.29 -6.62
N THR A 92 -6.73 27.05 -6.32
CA THR A 92 -7.89 26.57 -5.57
C THR A 92 -9.16 26.97 -6.30
N THR A 93 -9.93 25.95 -6.67
CA THR A 93 -11.20 25.96 -7.40
C THR A 93 -12.13 24.97 -6.70
N ASP A 94 -13.41 24.96 -7.06
CA ASP A 94 -14.37 24.02 -6.47
C ASP A 94 -14.02 22.56 -6.85
N GLU A 95 -13.30 22.37 -7.96
CA GLU A 95 -12.92 21.07 -8.51
C GLU A 95 -11.68 20.47 -7.83
N ASN A 96 -10.86 21.25 -7.13
CA ASN A 96 -9.57 20.81 -6.59
C ASN A 96 -9.35 21.12 -5.10
N LEU A 97 -10.44 21.33 -4.35
CA LEU A 97 -10.39 21.58 -2.92
C LEU A 97 -9.59 20.52 -2.17
N ILE A 98 -8.60 20.96 -1.41
CA ILE A 98 -7.84 20.14 -0.48
C ILE A 98 -8.38 20.38 0.93
N GLY A 99 -8.76 19.31 1.63
CA GLY A 99 -9.24 19.41 3.01
C GLY A 99 -8.10 19.44 4.02
N HIS A 100 -7.14 18.53 3.90
CA HIS A 100 -5.97 18.46 4.77
C HIS A 100 -4.77 17.84 4.05
N ILE A 101 -3.71 18.60 3.82
CA ILE A 101 -2.47 18.07 3.25
C ILE A 101 -1.77 17.20 4.31
N ASN A 102 -1.78 15.88 4.12
CA ASN A 102 -1.03 14.99 5.00
C ASN A 102 0.47 15.03 4.72
N TYR A 103 0.86 15.08 3.45
CA TYR A 103 2.24 15.27 3.01
C TYR A 103 2.26 15.62 1.51
N LEU A 104 3.44 16.04 1.05
CA LEU A 104 3.72 16.35 -0.35
C LEU A 104 4.72 15.34 -0.92
N LEU A 105 4.59 15.07 -2.21
CA LEU A 105 5.61 14.43 -3.03
C LEU A 105 6.04 15.42 -4.12
N PHE A 106 7.26 15.26 -4.61
CA PHE A 106 7.82 16.15 -5.62
C PHE A 106 8.44 15.34 -6.74
N THR A 107 8.19 15.76 -7.97
CA THR A 107 8.96 15.34 -9.14
C THR A 107 9.78 16.52 -9.65
N LYS A 108 10.50 16.35 -10.76
CA LYS A 108 11.18 17.46 -11.43
C LYS A 108 10.22 18.60 -11.78
N ASP A 109 9.01 18.26 -12.21
CA ASP A 109 8.07 19.22 -12.81
C ASP A 109 6.80 19.44 -11.98
N ASN A 110 6.53 18.60 -10.97
CA ASN A 110 5.26 18.61 -10.25
C ASN A 110 5.42 18.75 -8.72
N ILE A 111 4.37 19.29 -8.11
CA ILE A 111 4.06 19.24 -6.68
C ILE A 111 2.82 18.36 -6.55
N ILE A 112 2.89 17.33 -5.71
CA ILE A 112 1.79 16.37 -5.55
C ILE A 112 1.33 16.43 -4.09
N ALA A 113 0.09 16.83 -3.87
CA ALA A 113 -0.48 16.93 -2.53
C ALA A 113 -1.37 15.73 -2.23
N VAL A 114 -1.13 15.10 -1.08
CA VAL A 114 -1.87 13.92 -0.63
C VAL A 114 -2.76 14.31 0.54
N ASP A 115 -4.07 14.15 0.37
CA ASP A 115 -5.07 14.29 1.43
C ASP A 115 -5.78 12.94 1.60
N ARG A 116 -5.32 12.15 2.57
CA ARG A 116 -5.93 10.86 2.93
C ARG A 116 -7.05 10.96 3.96
N GLY A 117 -7.23 12.14 4.55
CA GLY A 117 -8.19 12.36 5.63
C GLY A 117 -9.55 12.77 5.09
N ASN A 118 -9.61 14.00 4.56
CA ASN A 118 -10.85 14.70 4.28
C ASN A 118 -11.30 14.42 2.85
N SER A 119 -10.53 14.87 1.85
CA SER A 119 -10.91 14.69 0.45
C SER A 119 -10.61 13.27 -0.06
N LYS A 120 -9.66 12.54 0.56
CA LYS A 120 -9.21 11.21 0.12
C LYS A 120 -8.74 11.23 -1.34
N THR A 121 -8.01 12.29 -1.71
CA THR A 121 -7.53 12.53 -3.06
C THR A 121 -6.02 12.77 -3.10
N VAL A 122 -5.46 12.58 -4.29
CA VAL A 122 -4.12 13.04 -4.65
C VAL A 122 -4.27 14.10 -5.72
N THR A 123 -3.77 15.30 -5.48
CA THR A 123 -3.83 16.42 -6.44
C THR A 123 -2.44 16.74 -6.97
N VAL A 124 -2.34 17.04 -8.25
CA VAL A 124 -1.10 17.28 -8.97
C VAL A 124 -1.10 18.71 -9.48
N TYR A 125 -0.03 19.43 -9.18
CA TYR A 125 0.22 20.80 -9.58
C TYR A 125 1.56 20.90 -10.28
N ASP A 126 1.73 21.90 -11.12
CA ASP A 126 3.07 22.26 -11.60
C ASP A 126 3.89 22.95 -10.49
N LYS A 127 5.15 23.28 -10.79
CA LYS A 127 6.04 24.00 -9.86
C LYS A 127 5.58 25.41 -9.49
N GLN A 128 4.69 26.01 -10.27
CA GLN A 128 4.11 27.33 -10.01
C GLN A 128 2.81 27.24 -9.19
N GLY A 129 2.35 26.02 -8.89
CA GLY A 129 1.13 25.76 -8.13
C GLY A 129 -0.13 25.74 -8.97
N ARG A 130 -0.05 25.76 -10.30
CA ARG A 130 -1.24 25.62 -11.17
C ARG A 130 -1.75 24.19 -11.14
N PHE A 131 -3.06 24.02 -11.07
CA PHE A 131 -3.67 22.70 -11.01
C PHE A 131 -3.52 21.98 -12.34
N LEU A 132 -3.10 20.71 -12.30
CA LEU A 132 -2.94 19.88 -13.48
C LEU A 132 -3.93 18.72 -13.50
N ASN A 133 -4.04 18.00 -12.38
CA ASN A 133 -4.79 16.75 -12.33
C ASN A 133 -5.18 16.36 -10.90
N LYS A 134 -6.14 15.45 -10.76
CA LYS A 134 -6.59 14.87 -9.49
C LYS A 134 -6.90 13.38 -9.64
N ILE A 135 -6.28 12.56 -8.80
CA ILE A 135 -6.64 11.15 -8.59
C ILE A 135 -7.63 11.11 -7.42
N SER A 136 -8.89 10.81 -7.74
CA SER A 136 -10.01 10.77 -6.80
C SER A 136 -10.90 9.56 -7.08
N ARG A 137 -10.32 8.36 -6.96
CA ARG A 137 -10.92 7.07 -7.34
C ARG A 137 -11.34 6.25 -6.11
N LEU A 138 -12.05 6.87 -5.18
CA LEU A 138 -12.50 6.18 -3.96
C LEU A 138 -13.67 5.24 -4.28
N GLY A 139 -13.51 3.95 -3.96
CA GLY A 139 -14.56 2.95 -4.13
C GLY A 139 -14.04 1.52 -4.07
N GLN A 140 -14.75 0.59 -4.70
CA GLN A 140 -14.47 -0.86 -4.61
C GLN A 140 -14.26 -1.49 -6.00
N ALA A 141 -14.38 -0.72 -7.08
CA ALA A 141 -14.12 -1.22 -8.42
C ALA A 141 -12.63 -1.58 -8.62
N PRO A 142 -12.29 -2.42 -9.61
CA PRO A 142 -10.91 -2.81 -9.86
C PRO A 142 -9.94 -1.64 -10.10
N ASP A 143 -10.41 -0.53 -10.66
CA ASP A 143 -9.68 0.71 -10.94
C ASP A 143 -9.80 1.78 -9.83
N GLU A 144 -10.53 1.46 -8.76
CA GLU A 144 -10.70 2.30 -7.57
C GLU A 144 -9.84 1.81 -6.40
N TYR A 145 -9.63 2.70 -5.42
CA TYR A 145 -9.06 2.37 -4.12
C TYR A 145 -10.13 2.45 -3.03
N ALA A 146 -10.17 1.44 -2.17
CA ALA A 146 -11.07 1.44 -1.01
C ALA A 146 -10.56 2.37 0.09
N PHE A 147 -9.25 2.44 0.30
CA PHE A 147 -8.60 3.35 1.24
C PHE A 147 -7.35 3.98 0.64
N LEU A 148 -7.25 5.31 0.69
CA LEU A 148 -6.04 6.06 0.33
C LEU A 148 -5.05 6.06 1.51
N SER A 149 -4.30 4.98 1.73
CA SER A 149 -3.50 4.84 2.97
C SER A 149 -2.12 5.48 2.90
N TYR A 150 -1.30 5.04 1.95
CA TYR A 150 0.01 5.60 1.66
C TYR A 150 0.16 5.80 0.15
N VAL A 151 0.91 6.83 -0.22
CA VAL A 151 1.08 7.28 -1.60
C VAL A 151 2.57 7.51 -1.81
N THR A 152 3.11 6.93 -2.85
CA THR A 152 4.50 7.11 -3.27
C THR A 152 4.58 7.27 -4.77
N LEU A 153 5.78 7.54 -5.28
CA LEU A 153 6.08 7.53 -6.70
C LEU A 153 6.80 6.24 -7.08
N THR A 154 6.65 5.84 -8.34
CA THR A 154 7.56 4.88 -8.97
C THR A 154 8.97 5.46 -9.08
N PRO A 155 10.03 4.63 -9.23
CA PRO A 155 11.41 5.12 -9.28
C PRO A 155 11.68 6.15 -10.39
N ASP A 156 11.00 6.01 -11.53
CA ASP A 156 11.05 6.93 -12.67
C ASP A 156 10.15 8.17 -12.50
N SER A 157 9.41 8.26 -11.38
CA SER A 157 8.45 9.31 -11.06
C SER A 157 7.32 9.49 -12.07
N SER A 158 7.02 8.49 -12.90
CA SER A 158 5.96 8.56 -13.91
C SER A 158 4.56 8.27 -13.35
N GLN A 159 4.49 7.49 -12.28
CA GLN A 159 3.24 7.04 -11.67
C GLN A 159 3.19 7.31 -10.17
N VAL A 160 1.98 7.60 -9.71
CA VAL A 160 1.59 7.55 -8.32
C VAL A 160 1.19 6.12 -7.98
N VAL A 161 1.75 5.60 -6.90
CA VAL A 161 1.40 4.30 -6.33
C VAL A 161 0.66 4.51 -5.03
N ILE A 162 -0.58 4.03 -4.97
CA ILE A 162 -1.43 4.05 -3.79
C ILE A 162 -1.43 2.67 -3.16
N MET A 163 -1.09 2.60 -1.87
CA MET A 163 -1.34 1.44 -1.04
C MET A 163 -2.80 1.44 -0.60
N ASP A 164 -3.60 0.57 -1.21
CA ASP A 164 -5.00 0.37 -0.85
C ASP A 164 -5.10 -0.75 0.20
N THR A 165 -5.08 -0.35 1.47
CA THR A 165 -5.17 -1.32 2.58
C THR A 165 -6.56 -1.93 2.74
N GLY A 166 -7.60 -1.38 2.11
CA GLY A 166 -8.93 -2.00 2.12
C GLY A 166 -8.96 -3.27 1.28
N ASN A 167 -8.34 -3.19 0.11
CA ASN A 167 -8.26 -4.32 -0.82
C ASN A 167 -6.95 -5.10 -0.71
N MET A 168 -6.00 -4.65 0.13
CA MET A 168 -4.64 -5.20 0.24
C MET A 168 -3.88 -5.22 -1.10
N THR A 169 -4.03 -4.16 -1.90
CA THR A 169 -3.41 -4.04 -3.22
C THR A 169 -2.63 -2.74 -3.38
N LEU A 170 -1.75 -2.70 -4.39
CA LEU A 170 -1.15 -1.46 -4.88
C LEU A 170 -1.89 -1.03 -6.15
N LYS A 171 -2.26 0.24 -6.21
CA LYS A 171 -2.91 0.87 -7.37
C LYS A 171 -1.97 1.85 -8.01
N TYR A 172 -1.89 1.85 -9.34
CA TYR A 172 -0.96 2.66 -10.11
C TYR A 172 -1.74 3.63 -10.99
N PHE A 173 -1.40 4.91 -10.92
CA PHE A 173 -2.04 5.98 -11.69
C PHE A 173 -0.95 6.86 -12.31
N TYR A 174 -1.06 7.16 -13.61
CA TYR A 174 -0.13 8.11 -14.21
C TYR A 174 -0.44 9.53 -13.76
N LEU A 175 0.59 10.36 -13.61
CA LEU A 175 0.43 11.75 -13.16
C LEU A 175 -0.42 12.60 -14.12
N ASN A 176 -0.43 12.25 -15.41
CA ASN A 176 -1.22 12.86 -16.46
C ASN A 176 -2.54 12.12 -16.75
N ASP A 177 -2.88 11.09 -15.98
CA ASP A 177 -4.12 10.35 -16.18
C ASP A 177 -5.28 11.19 -15.65
N ASN A 178 -6.00 11.88 -16.55
CA ASN A 178 -7.08 12.83 -16.24
C ASN A 178 -8.32 12.17 -15.62
N GLY A 179 -8.15 11.06 -14.90
CA GLY A 179 -9.24 10.33 -14.31
C GLY A 179 -10.25 9.89 -15.35
N GLY A 180 -9.77 9.37 -16.50
CA GLY A 180 -10.54 8.79 -17.60
C GLY A 180 -12.05 8.86 -17.46
N GLN A 181 -12.67 9.90 -18.02
CA GLN A 181 -13.90 9.71 -18.76
C GLN A 181 -13.45 9.09 -20.08
N LEU A 182 -13.68 7.80 -20.26
CA LEU A 182 -13.63 7.19 -21.59
C LEU A 182 -14.69 7.91 -22.44
N THR A 183 -14.26 8.74 -23.38
CA THR A 183 -15.09 9.14 -24.53
C THR A 183 -15.12 8.01 -25.55
#